data_AF-A0A8X7BRP1-F1
#
_entry.id   AF-A0A8X7BRP1-F1
#
_cell.length_a   1.000
_cell.length_b   1.000
_cell.length_c   1.000
_cell.angle_alpha   90.00
_cell.angle_beta   90.00
_cell.angle_gamma   90.00
#
_symmetry.space_group_name_H-M   'P 1'
#
loop_
_entity.id
_entity.type
_entity.pdbx_description
1 polymer ?
#
loop_
_entity_poly.entity_id
_entity_poly.type
_entity_poly.pdbx_seq_one_letter_code
_entity_poly.pdbx_strand_id
1 'polypeptide(L)'
;MNGGPGCSSLDGLFTELGSLHVTDDGKKLFNNPYAWNRVANVIFLETPAGVGFSYADNENNVTDDDTVSLENYKALLHFFEKFPQFKKNELYLTGESYGGIYVPTLSVRILDGPANINFKGFAIGNGYLDVDMLANSIVFFNYFHGLIGPQLWKNLTKYCCGGKASQETCNFVGNYSQDCTSEGLDVSYDPTCLDSSNIRKWINQPLVRKAIHIPSHVQNWDVCRSE
;
A
#
# COMPACT_ATOMS: atom_id res chain seq x y z
N MET A 1 2.05 1.69 -6.47
CA MET A 1 2.82 1.34 -5.26
C MET A 1 1.81 0.88 -4.22
N ASN A 2 1.84 -0.39 -3.84
CA ASN A 2 1.00 -0.87 -2.75
C ASN A 2 1.57 -0.42 -1.40
N GLY A 3 0.78 -0.59 -0.34
CA GLY A 3 1.05 -0.05 1.00
C GLY A 3 1.65 -1.07 1.99
N GLY A 4 0.96 -1.25 3.12
CA GLY A 4 1.38 -2.10 4.24
C GLY A 4 1.66 -1.28 5.50
N PRO A 5 2.85 -0.69 5.69
CA PRO A 5 4.03 -0.77 4.82
C PRO A 5 4.59 -2.20 4.72
N GLY A 6 5.39 -2.48 3.69
CA GLY A 6 5.96 -3.83 3.48
C GLY A 6 5.21 -4.73 2.48
N CYS A 7 4.17 -4.24 1.80
CA CYS A 7 3.40 -5.01 0.82
C CYS A 7 3.91 -4.82 -0.61
N SER A 8 4.01 -5.92 -1.35
CA SER A 8 4.54 -5.95 -2.71
C SER A 8 3.58 -5.32 -3.72
N SER A 9 4.11 -4.46 -4.59
CA SER A 9 3.33 -3.94 -5.73
C SER A 9 3.01 -4.98 -6.81
N LEU A 10 3.53 -6.20 -6.72
CA LEU A 10 3.07 -7.31 -7.56
C LEU A 10 1.68 -7.80 -7.15
N ASP A 11 1.19 -7.45 -5.96
CA ASP A 11 -0.21 -7.61 -5.62
C ASP A 11 -1.07 -6.82 -6.62
N GLY A 12 -0.83 -5.51 -6.76
CA GLY A 12 -1.55 -4.70 -7.75
C GLY A 12 -1.40 -5.15 -9.20
N LEU A 13 -0.31 -5.84 -9.56
CA LEU A 13 -0.15 -6.44 -10.88
C LEU A 13 -1.06 -7.67 -11.08
N PHE A 14 -1.18 -8.53 -10.07
CA PHE A 14 -1.77 -9.85 -10.22
C PHE A 14 -3.16 -10.01 -9.59
N THR A 15 -3.60 -9.05 -8.79
CA THR A 15 -4.89 -9.11 -8.08
C THR A 15 -5.78 -7.88 -8.33
N GLU A 16 -5.22 -6.75 -8.76
CA GLU A 16 -5.97 -5.50 -8.95
C GLU A 16 -6.05 -5.00 -10.41
N LEU A 17 -5.04 -4.24 -10.85
CA LEU A 17 -5.10 -3.37 -12.03
C LEU A 17 -4.17 -3.82 -13.17
N GLY A 18 -3.35 -4.85 -12.93
CA GLY A 18 -2.45 -5.39 -13.93
C GLY A 18 -3.14 -6.29 -14.96
N SER A 19 -2.36 -6.72 -15.96
CA SER A 19 -2.88 -7.38 -17.17
C SER A 19 -3.27 -8.84 -16.98
N LEU A 20 -2.71 -9.51 -15.97
CA LEU A 20 -2.81 -10.94 -15.77
C LEU A 20 -3.10 -11.22 -14.31
N HIS A 21 -4.09 -12.05 -14.03
CA HIS A 21 -4.41 -12.53 -12.69
C HIS A 21 -4.08 -14.01 -12.56
N VAL A 22 -3.78 -14.45 -11.34
CA VAL A 22 -3.48 -15.86 -11.04
C VAL A 22 -4.77 -16.62 -10.77
N THR A 23 -4.95 -17.80 -11.37
CA THR A 23 -6.11 -18.67 -11.09
C THR A 23 -6.11 -19.14 -9.63
N ASP A 24 -7.29 -19.42 -9.06
CA ASP A 24 -7.45 -19.85 -7.66
C ASP A 24 -6.60 -21.07 -7.28
N ASP A 25 -6.34 -21.97 -8.24
CA ASP A 25 -5.47 -23.13 -8.04
C ASP A 25 -3.96 -22.82 -8.04
N GLY A 26 -3.57 -21.58 -8.33
CA GLY A 26 -2.18 -21.12 -8.39
C GLY A 26 -1.38 -21.69 -9.56
N LYS A 27 -2.04 -22.17 -10.63
CA LYS A 27 -1.35 -22.87 -11.74
C LYS A 27 -1.25 -22.08 -13.03
N LYS A 28 -2.16 -21.15 -13.29
CA LYS A 28 -2.26 -20.44 -14.58
C LYS A 28 -2.51 -18.95 -14.38
N LEU A 29 -2.29 -18.21 -15.46
CA LEU A 29 -2.67 -16.81 -15.57
C LEU A 29 -3.90 -16.67 -16.47
N PHE A 30 -4.73 -15.68 -16.19
CA PHE A 30 -5.84 -15.27 -17.06
C PHE A 30 -5.83 -13.75 -17.25
N ASN A 31 -6.34 -13.26 -18.39
CA ASN A 31 -6.32 -11.83 -18.70
C ASN A 31 -7.32 -11.05 -17.84
N ASN A 32 -6.89 -9.90 -17.33
CA ASN A 32 -7.79 -8.90 -16.75
C ASN A 32 -8.29 -7.97 -17.88
N PRO A 33 -9.59 -7.99 -18.24
CA PRO A 33 -10.12 -7.13 -19.29
C PRO A 33 -10.14 -5.64 -18.90
N TYR A 34 -9.97 -5.30 -17.63
CA TYR A 34 -10.00 -3.93 -17.10
C TYR A 34 -8.62 -3.38 -16.74
N ALA A 35 -7.56 -4.06 -17.18
CA ALA A 35 -6.19 -3.70 -16.85
C ALA A 35 -5.83 -2.27 -17.29
N TRP A 36 -5.13 -1.55 -16.42
CA TRP A 36 -4.73 -0.16 -16.68
C TRP A 36 -3.68 -0.04 -17.79
N ASN A 37 -2.95 -1.13 -18.07
CA ASN A 37 -1.99 -1.15 -19.17
C ASN A 37 -2.66 -1.11 -20.57
N ARG A 38 -3.99 -1.10 -20.65
CA ARG A 38 -4.74 -0.86 -21.89
C ARG A 38 -4.69 0.60 -22.35
N VAL A 39 -4.40 1.54 -21.44
CA VAL A 39 -4.39 2.99 -21.71
C VAL A 39 -3.11 3.69 -21.24
N ALA A 40 -2.22 2.98 -20.53
CA ALA A 40 -0.97 3.52 -20.01
C ALA A 40 0.16 2.47 -20.02
N ASN A 41 1.40 2.92 -19.85
CA ASN A 41 2.50 2.03 -19.46
C ASN A 41 2.54 2.01 -17.93
N VAL A 42 2.34 0.83 -17.32
CA VAL A 42 2.25 0.69 -15.85
C VAL A 42 3.51 0.03 -15.32
N ILE A 43 4.12 0.68 -14.32
CA ILE A 43 5.30 0.17 -13.62
C ILE A 43 4.89 -0.17 -12.19
N PHE A 44 5.12 -1.41 -11.79
CA PHE A 44 4.91 -1.88 -10.42
C PHE A 44 6.27 -1.93 -9.72
N LEU A 45 6.42 -1.14 -8.65
CA LEU A 45 7.66 -1.04 -7.90
C LEU A 45 7.48 -1.67 -6.53
N GLU A 46 8.16 -2.78 -6.27
CA GLU A 46 8.25 -3.36 -4.92
C GLU A 46 9.25 -2.54 -4.10
N THR A 47 8.78 -1.97 -2.99
CA THR A 47 9.55 -1.04 -2.15
C THR A 47 8.93 -0.99 -0.75
N PRO A 48 9.73 -0.81 0.32
CA PRO A 48 11.19 -0.70 0.36
C PRO A 48 11.96 -2.02 0.12
N ALA A 49 13.29 -1.99 0.33
CA ALA A 49 14.09 -3.21 0.37
C ALA A 49 13.51 -4.20 1.41
N GLY A 50 13.45 -5.48 1.06
CA GLY A 50 12.78 -6.51 1.85
C GLY A 50 11.35 -6.83 1.39
N VAL A 51 10.73 -5.95 0.61
CA VAL A 51 9.37 -6.15 0.07
C VAL A 51 9.38 -7.03 -1.16
N GLY A 52 8.59 -8.10 -1.16
CA GLY A 52 8.44 -8.98 -2.32
C GLY A 52 9.79 -9.57 -2.75
N PHE A 53 10.26 -9.21 -3.95
CA PHE A 53 11.59 -9.55 -4.44
C PHE A 53 12.65 -8.44 -4.27
N SER A 54 12.29 -7.25 -3.82
CA SER A 54 13.27 -6.21 -3.48
C SER A 54 14.07 -6.63 -2.26
N TYR A 55 15.39 -6.40 -2.26
CA TYR A 55 16.29 -6.87 -1.21
C TYR A 55 17.48 -5.93 -1.04
N ALA A 56 18.08 -5.96 0.14
CA ALA A 56 19.35 -5.28 0.44
C ALA A 56 20.49 -6.32 0.53
N ASP A 57 21.63 -6.05 -0.09
CA ASP A 57 22.78 -6.97 -0.11
C ASP A 57 23.35 -7.24 1.30
N ASN A 58 23.19 -6.28 2.22
CA ASN A 58 23.62 -6.39 3.62
C ASN A 58 22.52 -6.95 4.55
N GLU A 59 21.37 -7.36 3.99
CA GLU A 59 20.19 -7.85 4.71
C GLU A 59 19.60 -6.87 5.73
N ASN A 60 20.01 -5.59 5.71
CA ASN A 60 19.47 -4.56 6.59
C ASN A 60 18.31 -3.83 5.90
N ASN A 61 17.09 -4.14 6.33
CA ASN A 61 15.85 -3.53 5.80
C ASN A 61 15.30 -2.43 6.73
N VAL A 62 16.04 -2.01 7.76
CA VAL A 62 15.61 -0.89 8.62
C VAL A 62 15.54 0.38 7.80
N THR A 63 14.38 1.03 7.82
CA THR A 63 14.11 2.22 7.00
C THR A 63 13.14 3.18 7.69
N ASP A 64 12.92 4.32 7.06
CA ASP A 64 11.91 5.32 7.41
C ASP A 64 11.33 5.96 6.13
N ASP A 65 10.24 6.74 6.27
CA ASP A 65 9.57 7.32 5.11
C ASP A 65 10.49 8.21 4.24
N ASP A 66 11.46 8.91 4.85
CA ASP A 66 12.39 9.80 4.12
C ASP A 66 13.39 9.00 3.28
N THR A 67 13.91 7.91 3.87
CA THR A 67 14.82 6.95 3.22
C THR A 67 14.11 6.24 2.08
N VAL A 68 12.90 5.70 2.31
CA VAL A 68 12.09 5.06 1.27
C VAL A 68 11.79 6.02 0.12
N SER A 69 11.42 7.26 0.44
CA SER A 69 11.19 8.30 -0.57
C SER A 69 12.44 8.57 -1.42
N LEU A 70 13.61 8.69 -0.79
CA LEU A 70 14.89 8.87 -1.49
C LEU A 70 15.26 7.68 -2.38
N GLU A 71 15.08 6.46 -1.89
CA GLU A 71 15.39 5.23 -2.64
C GLU A 71 14.45 5.04 -3.82
N ASN A 72 13.15 5.31 -3.65
CA ASN A 72 12.18 5.31 -4.74
C ASN A 72 12.53 6.34 -5.82
N TYR A 73 12.98 7.53 -5.42
CA TYR A 73 13.43 8.55 -6.36
C TYR A 73 14.67 8.07 -7.15
N LYS A 74 15.66 7.46 -6.47
CA LYS A 74 16.83 6.86 -7.15
C LYS A 74 16.43 5.74 -8.11
N ALA A 75 15.50 4.86 -7.71
CA ALA A 75 14.98 3.79 -8.56
C ALA A 75 14.32 4.34 -9.83
N LEU A 76 13.55 5.42 -9.72
CA LEU A 76 12.93 6.10 -10.86
C LEU A 76 13.97 6.72 -11.79
N LEU A 77 15.01 7.36 -11.25
CA LEU A 77 16.12 7.91 -12.06
C LEU A 77 16.84 6.80 -12.84
N HIS A 78 17.21 5.71 -12.16
CA HIS A 78 17.84 4.55 -12.80
C HIS A 78 16.93 3.88 -13.83
N PHE A 79 15.62 3.84 -13.59
CA PHE A 79 14.65 3.38 -14.60
C PHE A 79 14.75 4.22 -15.87
N PHE A 80 14.77 5.55 -15.76
CA PHE A 80 14.88 6.43 -16.93
C PHE A 80 16.26 6.41 -17.59
N GLU A 81 17.33 6.12 -16.86
CA GLU A 81 18.64 5.86 -17.45
C GLU A 81 18.64 4.58 -18.28
N LYS A 82 18.04 3.51 -17.77
CA LYS A 82 17.95 2.21 -18.45
C LYS A 82 16.96 2.24 -19.63
N PHE A 83 15.88 3.01 -19.51
CA PHE A 83 14.82 3.13 -20.52
C PHE A 83 14.59 4.58 -20.94
N PRO A 84 15.57 5.21 -21.63
CA PRO A 84 15.54 6.63 -21.95
C PRO A 84 14.37 7.03 -22.87
N GLN A 85 13.80 6.09 -23.62
CA GLN A 85 12.64 6.33 -24.48
C GLN A 85 11.40 6.80 -23.68
N PHE A 86 11.30 6.48 -22.39
CA PHE A 86 10.17 6.89 -21.56
C PHE A 86 10.33 8.27 -20.92
N LYS A 87 11.51 8.92 -20.99
CA LYS A 87 11.76 10.24 -20.35
C LYS A 87 10.80 11.34 -20.81
N LYS A 88 10.28 11.24 -22.04
CA LYS A 88 9.35 12.22 -22.60
C LYS A 88 7.89 11.97 -22.21
N ASN A 89 7.58 10.77 -21.73
CA ASN A 89 6.21 10.40 -21.40
C ASN A 89 5.76 11.16 -20.16
N GLU A 90 4.46 11.43 -20.09
CA GLU A 90 3.84 11.94 -18.89
C GLU A 90 3.93 10.89 -17.77
N LEU A 91 4.49 11.29 -16.63
CA LEU A 91 4.60 10.45 -15.45
C LEU A 91 3.47 10.79 -14.48
N TYR A 92 2.75 9.74 -14.06
CA TYR A 92 1.80 9.78 -12.96
C TYR A 92 2.22 8.79 -11.90
N LEU A 93 2.16 9.20 -10.63
CA LEU A 93 2.39 8.30 -9.50
C LEU A 93 1.06 7.79 -8.95
N THR A 94 0.96 6.49 -8.70
CA THR A 94 -0.26 5.89 -8.16
C THR A 94 0.07 4.94 -7.03
N GLY A 95 -0.79 4.90 -6.02
CA GLY A 95 -0.61 3.99 -4.89
C GLY A 95 -1.86 3.85 -4.03
N GLU A 96 -1.78 2.95 -3.06
CA GLU A 96 -2.90 2.64 -2.19
C GLU A 96 -2.46 2.30 -0.76
N SER A 97 -3.38 2.38 0.21
CA SER A 97 -3.06 2.11 1.62
C SER A 97 -1.89 3.00 2.09
N TYR A 98 -0.80 2.44 2.64
CA TYR A 98 0.42 3.20 2.98
C TYR A 98 1.11 3.87 1.77
N GLY A 99 0.71 3.53 0.54
CA GLY A 99 0.98 4.33 -0.66
C GLY A 99 0.49 5.79 -0.55
N GLY A 100 -0.41 6.09 0.40
CA GLY A 100 -0.76 7.44 0.82
C GLY A 100 0.40 8.25 1.41
N ILE A 101 1.42 7.60 1.96
CA ILE A 101 2.67 8.24 2.39
C ILE A 101 3.70 8.22 1.26
N TYR A 102 3.89 7.07 0.61
CA TYR A 102 4.91 6.90 -0.43
C TYR A 102 4.73 7.81 -1.65
N VAL A 103 3.49 7.96 -2.14
CA VAL A 103 3.21 8.71 -3.36
C VAL A 103 3.45 10.22 -3.18
N PRO A 104 2.93 10.89 -2.14
CA PRO A 104 3.20 12.31 -1.91
C PRO A 104 4.68 12.58 -1.63
N THR A 105 5.34 11.77 -0.80
CA THR A 105 6.75 11.96 -0.44
C THR A 105 7.66 11.83 -1.67
N LEU A 106 7.43 10.83 -2.54
CA LEU A 106 8.14 10.70 -3.81
C LEU A 106 7.82 11.85 -4.78
N SER A 107 6.57 12.32 -4.82
CA SER A 107 6.17 13.46 -5.65
C SER A 107 6.98 14.72 -5.31
N VAL A 108 7.18 14.99 -4.02
CA VAL A 108 8.02 16.11 -3.55
C VAL A 108 9.47 15.93 -4.02
N ARG A 109 10.06 14.72 -3.89
CA ARG A 109 11.42 14.46 -4.38
C ARG A 109 11.57 14.69 -5.89
N ILE A 110 10.55 14.34 -6.68
CA ILE A 110 10.56 14.59 -8.13
C ILE A 110 10.52 16.09 -8.43
N LEU A 111 9.70 16.86 -7.71
CA LEU A 111 9.55 18.30 -7.92
C LEU A 111 10.79 19.09 -7.50
N ASP A 112 11.41 18.70 -6.38
CA ASP A 112 12.62 19.36 -5.85
C ASP A 112 13.90 18.86 -6.52
N GLY A 113 13.85 17.69 -7.15
CA GLY A 113 14.97 17.03 -7.79
C GLY A 113 15.47 17.75 -9.04
N PRO A 114 16.77 17.65 -9.38
CA PRO A 114 17.34 18.32 -10.55
C PRO A 114 16.98 17.63 -11.88
N ALA A 115 16.34 16.46 -11.84
CA ALA A 115 16.03 15.68 -13.03
C ALA A 115 14.78 16.25 -13.72
N ASN A 116 14.87 16.49 -15.02
CA ASN A 116 13.73 16.93 -15.82
C ASN A 116 12.79 15.73 -16.11
N ILE A 117 11.91 15.43 -15.16
CA ILE A 117 10.87 14.40 -15.26
C ILE A 117 9.55 15.08 -15.64
N ASN A 118 8.88 14.61 -16.67
CA ASN A 118 7.58 15.14 -17.11
C ASN A 118 6.43 14.68 -16.19
N PHE A 119 6.51 15.06 -14.91
CA PHE A 119 5.56 14.69 -13.87
C PHE A 119 4.26 15.51 -13.99
N LYS A 120 3.12 14.82 -13.99
CA LYS A 120 1.80 15.45 -14.21
C LYS A 120 0.87 15.39 -13.01
N GLY A 121 1.10 14.47 -12.08
CA GLY A 121 0.30 14.36 -10.87
C GLY A 121 0.28 12.95 -10.31
N PHE A 122 -0.58 12.75 -9.31
CA PHE A 122 -0.70 11.46 -8.65
C PHE A 122 -2.15 11.12 -8.31
N ALA A 123 -2.41 9.84 -8.05
CA ALA A 123 -3.69 9.33 -7.54
C ALA A 123 -3.45 8.34 -6.41
N ILE A 124 -4.29 8.37 -5.38
CA ILE A 124 -4.15 7.52 -4.20
C ILE A 124 -5.49 6.84 -3.92
N GLY A 125 -5.52 5.51 -3.93
CA GLY A 125 -6.69 4.70 -3.56
C GLY A 125 -6.67 4.36 -2.07
N ASN A 126 -7.73 4.65 -1.32
CA ASN A 126 -7.86 4.26 0.09
C ASN A 126 -6.61 4.56 0.94
N GLY A 127 -6.01 5.75 0.75
CA GLY A 127 -4.70 6.08 1.30
C GLY A 127 -4.68 6.34 2.80
N TYR A 128 -3.58 5.92 3.44
CA TYR A 128 -3.19 6.34 4.77
C TYR A 128 -2.54 7.74 4.68
N LEU A 129 -3.34 8.78 4.97
CA LEU A 129 -2.95 10.19 4.77
C LEU A 129 -2.87 10.99 6.06
N ASP A 130 -3.85 10.79 6.95
CA ASP A 130 -3.94 11.44 8.24
C ASP A 130 -4.44 10.41 9.25
N VAL A 131 -3.57 10.09 10.22
CA VAL A 131 -3.81 9.02 11.19
C VAL A 131 -4.98 9.32 12.09
N ASP A 132 -5.07 10.56 12.56
CA ASP A 132 -6.10 10.99 13.50
C ASP A 132 -7.46 11.04 12.81
N MET A 133 -7.53 11.59 11.59
CA MET A 133 -8.76 11.58 10.79
C MET A 133 -9.21 10.16 10.46
N LEU A 134 -8.29 9.30 10.02
CA LEU A 134 -8.60 7.90 9.69
C LEU A 134 -9.17 7.18 10.92
N ALA A 135 -8.44 7.20 12.03
CA ALA A 135 -8.82 6.48 13.24
C ALA A 135 -10.06 7.06 13.93
N ASN A 136 -10.34 8.37 13.79
CA ASN A 136 -11.62 8.91 14.24
C ASN A 136 -12.78 8.48 13.32
N SER A 137 -12.58 8.52 12.00
CA SER A 137 -13.63 8.21 11.02
C SER A 137 -14.04 6.72 11.04
N ILE A 138 -13.11 5.81 11.32
CA ILE A 138 -13.41 4.36 11.29
C ILE A 138 -14.43 3.96 12.37
N VAL A 139 -14.43 4.63 13.54
CA VAL A 139 -15.41 4.37 14.60
C VAL A 139 -16.82 4.67 14.13
N PHE A 140 -17.00 5.82 13.47
CA PHE A 140 -18.27 6.18 12.85
C PHE A 140 -18.64 5.19 11.74
N PHE A 141 -17.69 4.85 10.87
CA PHE A 141 -17.91 3.89 9.79
C PHE A 141 -18.44 2.56 10.34
N ASN A 142 -17.77 1.99 11.35
CA ASN A 142 -18.15 0.72 11.93
C ASN A 142 -19.55 0.72 12.54
N TYR A 143 -19.92 1.79 13.25
CA TYR A 143 -21.26 1.88 13.83
C TYR A 143 -22.33 1.98 12.76
N PHE A 144 -22.16 2.87 11.79
CA PHE A 144 -23.17 3.10 10.75
C PHE A 144 -23.23 1.99 9.68
N HIS A 145 -22.26 1.06 9.69
CA HIS A 145 -22.28 -0.16 8.88
C HIS A 145 -22.60 -1.42 9.69
N GLY A 146 -22.98 -1.28 10.97
CA GLY A 146 -23.42 -2.40 11.81
C GLY A 146 -22.29 -3.35 12.24
N LEU A 147 -21.03 -2.91 12.16
CA LEU A 147 -19.85 -3.67 12.60
C LEU A 147 -19.63 -3.57 14.12
N ILE A 148 -20.15 -2.53 14.77
CA ILE A 148 -20.18 -2.41 16.23
C ILE A 148 -21.60 -2.19 16.76
N GLY A 149 -21.88 -2.78 17.93
CA GLY A 149 -23.20 -2.73 18.55
C GLY A 149 -23.55 -1.36 19.16
N PRO A 150 -24.85 -1.08 19.38
CA PRO A 150 -25.32 0.20 19.92
C PRO A 150 -24.83 0.49 21.35
N GLN A 151 -24.53 -0.56 22.14
CA GLN A 151 -23.99 -0.39 23.49
C GLN A 151 -22.55 0.13 23.46
N LEU A 152 -21.70 -0.44 22.59
CA LEU A 152 -20.32 0.02 22.40
C LEU A 152 -20.31 1.45 21.85
N TRP A 153 -21.15 1.75 20.86
CA TRP A 153 -21.31 3.11 20.35
C TRP A 153 -21.71 4.13 21.42
N LYS A 154 -22.67 3.77 22.29
CA LYS A 154 -23.10 4.63 23.40
C LYS A 154 -21.96 4.89 24.39
N ASN A 155 -21.12 3.89 24.68
CA ASN A 155 -19.97 4.05 25.56
C ASN A 155 -18.93 4.97 24.90
N LEU A 156 -18.51 4.67 23.67
CA LEU A 156 -17.54 5.46 22.92
C LEU A 156 -17.96 6.94 22.80
N THR A 157 -19.22 7.21 22.47
CA THR A 157 -19.72 8.59 22.36
C THR A 157 -19.77 9.32 23.71
N LYS A 158 -20.10 8.61 24.79
CA LYS A 158 -20.12 9.16 26.15
C LYS A 158 -18.72 9.51 26.63
N TYR A 159 -17.77 8.59 26.51
CA TYR A 159 -16.43 8.70 27.10
C TYR A 159 -15.43 9.43 26.20
N CYS A 160 -15.53 9.25 24.87
CA CYS A 160 -14.59 9.84 23.92
C CYS A 160 -15.07 11.18 23.32
N CYS A 161 -16.39 11.43 23.26
CA CYS A 161 -16.95 12.61 22.60
C CYS A 161 -17.76 13.56 23.51
N GLY A 162 -17.62 13.43 24.84
CA GLY A 162 -18.39 14.26 25.77
C GLY A 162 -19.92 14.10 25.65
N GLY A 163 -20.38 12.93 25.18
CA GLY A 163 -21.80 12.60 25.02
C GLY A 163 -22.44 13.07 23.72
N LYS A 164 -21.71 13.70 22.79
CA LYS A 164 -22.23 14.11 21.48
C LYS A 164 -21.39 13.54 20.35
N ALA A 165 -21.98 12.65 19.56
CA ALA A 165 -21.33 12.11 18.38
C ALA A 165 -21.30 13.17 17.27
N SER A 166 -20.15 13.78 17.05
CA SER A 166 -19.90 14.69 15.93
C SER A 166 -18.56 14.36 15.30
N GLN A 167 -18.53 14.20 13.98
CA GLN A 167 -17.29 13.91 13.25
C GLN A 167 -16.26 15.04 13.39
N GLU A 168 -16.71 16.27 13.63
CA GLU A 168 -15.84 17.44 13.78
C GLU A 168 -15.21 17.55 15.17
N THR A 169 -15.85 16.98 16.19
CA THR A 169 -15.47 17.22 17.60
C THR A 169 -15.19 15.96 18.41
N CYS A 170 -15.58 14.78 17.92
CA CYS A 170 -15.21 13.51 18.54
C CYS A 170 -13.70 13.28 18.38
N ASN A 171 -13.06 12.88 19.48
CA ASN A 171 -11.68 12.44 19.45
C ASN A 171 -11.56 11.08 20.15
N PHE A 172 -11.60 10.01 19.37
CA PHE A 172 -11.45 8.63 19.83
C PHE A 172 -9.99 8.23 20.04
N VAL A 173 -9.03 8.99 19.50
CA VAL A 173 -7.61 8.63 19.45
C VAL A 173 -6.78 9.44 20.43
N GLY A 174 -7.03 10.76 20.50
CA GLY A 174 -6.34 11.69 21.39
C GLY A 174 -7.00 11.89 22.75
N ASN A 175 -8.11 11.21 23.06
CA ASN A 175 -8.73 11.24 24.38
C ASN A 175 -8.22 10.09 25.25
N TYR A 176 -7.20 10.37 26.05
CA TYR A 176 -6.55 9.40 26.95
C TYR A 176 -7.29 9.15 28.26
N SER A 177 -8.57 9.49 28.36
CA SER A 177 -9.36 9.09 29.53
C SER A 177 -9.37 7.56 29.63
N GLN A 178 -9.14 7.03 30.82
CA GLN A 178 -9.07 5.59 31.04
C GLN A 178 -10.33 4.86 30.53
N ASP A 179 -11.49 5.49 30.64
CA ASP A 179 -12.77 4.98 30.11
C ASP A 179 -12.83 4.95 28.58
N CYS A 180 -12.27 5.95 27.87
CA CYS A 180 -12.21 5.94 26.40
C CYS A 180 -11.20 4.90 25.89
N THR A 181 -10.03 4.79 26.54
CA THR A 181 -8.97 3.86 26.13
C THR A 181 -9.30 2.40 26.47
N SER A 182 -10.03 2.14 27.56
CA SER A 182 -10.39 0.78 28.00
C SER A 182 -11.52 0.14 27.19
N GLU A 183 -12.38 0.93 26.53
CA GLU A 183 -13.33 0.44 25.52
C GLU A 183 -12.63 0.09 24.19
N GLY A 184 -11.29 0.13 24.18
CA GLY A 184 -10.33 -0.27 23.16
C GLY A 184 -10.95 -0.89 21.92
N LEU A 185 -10.93 -0.12 20.83
CA LEU A 185 -11.34 -0.58 19.52
C LEU A 185 -10.38 -1.66 19.04
N ASP A 186 -10.62 -2.91 19.43
CA ASP A 186 -10.17 -4.09 18.67
C ASP A 186 -11.06 -4.25 17.44
N VAL A 187 -11.21 -3.16 16.69
CA VAL A 187 -11.84 -3.21 15.39
C VAL A 187 -10.76 -3.67 14.45
N SER A 188 -10.84 -4.95 14.07
CA SER A 188 -10.10 -5.46 12.93
C SER A 188 -10.35 -4.54 11.74
N TYR A 189 -9.32 -3.80 11.32
CA TYR A 189 -9.34 -2.98 10.10
C TYR A 189 -9.58 -3.83 8.87
N ASP A 190 -9.29 -5.13 8.97
CA ASP A 190 -9.29 -6.05 7.85
C ASP A 190 -10.32 -7.18 8.06
N PRO A 191 -11.30 -7.36 7.16
CA PRO A 191 -12.00 -8.64 7.09
C PRO A 191 -10.97 -9.74 6.76
N THR A 192 -11.09 -10.90 7.39
CA THR A 192 -10.17 -12.06 7.28
C THR A 192 -10.20 -12.76 5.91
N CYS A 193 -10.44 -12.02 4.82
CA CYS A 193 -10.86 -12.56 3.53
C CYS A 193 -9.79 -12.53 2.43
N LEU A 194 -8.58 -12.02 2.69
CA LEU A 194 -7.52 -11.98 1.67
C LEU A 194 -6.72 -13.31 1.66
N ASP A 195 -7.15 -14.25 0.82
CA ASP A 195 -6.36 -15.46 0.50
C ASP A 195 -5.41 -15.17 -0.66
N SER A 196 -4.15 -14.89 -0.34
CA SER A 196 -3.06 -14.71 -1.31
C SER A 196 -2.27 -16.01 -1.58
N SER A 197 -2.79 -17.17 -1.17
CA SER A 197 -2.06 -18.43 -1.29
C SER A 197 -1.87 -18.86 -2.75
N ASN A 198 -2.79 -18.51 -3.65
CA ASN A 198 -2.71 -18.80 -5.08
C ASN A 198 -1.51 -18.11 -5.73
N ILE A 199 -1.39 -16.79 -5.55
CA ILE A 199 -0.30 -15.97 -6.08
C ILE A 199 1.02 -16.35 -5.43
N ARG A 200 1.06 -16.53 -4.10
CA ARG A 200 2.27 -16.94 -3.39
C ARG A 200 2.79 -18.30 -3.88
N LYS A 201 1.90 -19.26 -4.16
CA LYS A 201 2.28 -20.57 -4.73
C LYS A 201 2.79 -20.43 -6.16
N TRP A 202 2.11 -19.64 -6.99
CA TRP A 202 2.45 -19.49 -8.40
C TRP A 202 3.79 -18.76 -8.60
N ILE A 203 3.96 -17.60 -7.99
CA ILE A 203 5.09 -16.71 -8.26
C ILE A 203 6.43 -17.25 -7.73
N ASN A 204 6.38 -18.09 -6.69
CA ASN A 204 7.56 -18.71 -6.10
C ASN A 204 8.01 -19.99 -6.83
N GLN A 205 7.30 -20.44 -7.87
CA GLN A 205 7.75 -21.59 -8.66
C GLN A 205 9.11 -21.28 -9.31
N PRO A 206 10.07 -22.23 -9.32
CA PRO A 206 11.40 -21.98 -9.89
C PRO A 206 11.37 -21.51 -11.34
N LEU A 207 10.44 -22.04 -12.15
CA LEU A 207 10.25 -21.64 -13.54
C LEU A 207 9.73 -20.20 -13.66
N VAL A 208 8.82 -19.79 -12.78
CA VAL A 208 8.26 -18.43 -12.76
C VAL A 208 9.34 -17.44 -12.33
N ARG A 209 10.01 -17.69 -11.19
CA ARG A 209 11.14 -16.87 -10.71
C ARG A 209 12.21 -16.68 -11.79
N LYS A 210 12.57 -17.76 -12.49
CA LYS A 210 13.52 -17.71 -13.60
C LYS A 210 13.00 -16.86 -14.77
N ALA A 211 11.72 -16.97 -15.11
CA ALA A 211 11.09 -16.24 -16.22
C ALA A 211 11.03 -14.72 -15.96
N ILE A 212 10.84 -14.30 -14.70
CA ILE A 212 10.86 -12.89 -14.29
C ILE A 212 12.23 -12.43 -13.76
N HIS A 213 13.29 -13.19 -14.05
CA HIS A 213 14.68 -12.86 -13.75
C HIS A 213 15.01 -12.63 -12.27
N ILE A 214 14.31 -13.31 -11.35
CA ILE A 214 14.61 -13.26 -9.92
C ILE A 214 15.83 -14.16 -9.63
N PRO A 215 16.92 -13.61 -9.07
CA PRO A 215 18.08 -14.41 -8.67
C PRO A 215 17.75 -15.49 -7.64
N SER A 216 18.55 -16.55 -7.59
CA SER A 216 18.32 -17.66 -6.67
C SER A 216 18.55 -17.30 -5.19
N HIS A 217 19.36 -16.28 -4.91
CA HIS A 217 19.64 -15.83 -3.54
C HIS A 217 18.55 -14.91 -2.96
N VAL A 218 17.68 -14.34 -3.81
CA VAL A 218 16.57 -13.49 -3.36
C VAL A 218 15.51 -14.32 -2.64
N GLN A 219 14.94 -13.78 -1.57
CA GLN A 219 13.92 -14.43 -0.76
C GLN A 219 12.71 -14.94 -1.58
N ASN A 220 11.92 -15.82 -0.98
CA ASN A 220 10.59 -16.13 -1.49
C ASN A 220 9.70 -14.89 -1.40
N TRP A 221 8.92 -14.65 -2.44
CA TRP A 221 7.93 -13.59 -2.46
C TRP A 221 6.81 -13.89 -1.47
N ASP A 222 6.35 -12.85 -0.78
CA ASP A 222 5.14 -12.84 0.03
C ASP A 222 4.39 -11.53 -0.22
N VAL A 223 3.08 -11.51 0.02
CA VAL A 223 2.25 -10.32 -0.28
C VAL A 223 2.68 -9.15 0.60
N CYS A 224 2.76 -9.36 1.91
CA CYS A 224 3.26 -8.38 2.86
C CYS A 224 4.25 -9.06 3.80
N ARG A 225 5.37 -8.40 4.06
CA ARG A 225 6.28 -8.77 5.14
C ARG A 225 6.22 -7.68 6.20
N SER A 226 6.18 -8.08 7.46
CA SER A 226 6.38 -7.15 8.56
C SER A 226 7.77 -6.54 8.43
N GLU A 227 7.82 -5.21 8.36
CA GLU A 227 9.05 -4.43 8.54
C GLU A 227 9.64 -4.66 9.95
#